data_AF-A0A2U1KSL7-F1
#
_entry.id   AF-A0A2U1KSL7-F1
#
_cell.length_a   1.000
_cell.length_b   1.000
_cell.length_c   1.000
_cell.angle_alpha   90.00
_cell.angle_beta   90.00
_cell.angle_gamma   90.00
#
_symmetry.space_group_name_H-M   'P 1'
#
loop_
_entity.id
_entity.type
_entity.pdbx_description
1 polymer ?
#
loop_
_entity_poly.entity_id
_entity_poly.type
_entity_poly.pdbx_seq_one_letter_code
_entity_poly.pdbx_strand_id
1 'polypeptide(L)'
;MVPVTQPINEEAVEVEEVEEEVVVTRPKKVNTIWTPEEEEALAKAWIKILVDKQVGDRQTKQGFWKRVLKHYQSLMPRSTRTKDQLNSKWTPMNASIVAFNGYFQQAV
;
A
#
# COMPACT_ATOMS: atom_id res chain seq x y z
N MET A 1 -35.25 -18.07 42.51
CA MET A 1 -35.92 -16.83 42.92
C MET A 1 -35.02 -16.18 43.96
N VAL A 2 -34.41 -15.04 43.64
CA VAL A 2 -33.45 -14.34 44.52
C VAL A 2 -34.19 -13.22 45.25
N PRO A 3 -33.83 -12.91 46.50
CA PRO A 3 -33.60 -11.50 46.83
C PRO A 3 -32.26 -11.36 47.60
N VAL A 4 -31.32 -10.58 47.06
CA VAL A 4 -31.09 -9.17 47.40
C VAL A 4 -30.72 -8.96 48.87
N THR A 5 -29.49 -8.52 49.08
CA THR A 5 -29.13 -7.53 50.10
C THR A 5 -27.86 -6.81 49.64
N GLN A 6 -28.01 -5.53 49.29
CA GLN A 6 -26.96 -4.51 49.42
C GLN A 6 -27.05 -3.97 50.88
N PRO A 7 -26.02 -3.35 51.49
CA PRO A 7 -25.44 -2.04 51.12
C PRO A 7 -23.88 -2.07 51.25
N ILE A 8 -23.02 -1.06 51.06
CA ILE A 8 -22.86 0.34 51.50
C ILE A 8 -21.66 0.87 50.64
N ASN A 9 -21.73 2.03 49.94
CA ASN A 9 -21.00 3.32 50.21
C ASN A 9 -19.55 3.16 50.75
N GLU A 10 -18.53 3.99 50.52
CA GLU A 10 -18.11 5.16 49.72
C GLU A 10 -16.58 5.25 50.00
N GLU A 11 -15.81 5.83 49.09
CA GLU A 11 -14.47 6.45 49.31
C GLU A 11 -13.34 5.67 50.02
N ALA A 12 -12.26 5.35 49.30
CA ALA A 12 -10.93 5.98 49.47
C ALA A 12 -9.82 5.21 48.73
N VAL A 13 -9.22 5.91 47.77
CA VAL A 13 -7.81 5.94 47.33
C VAL A 13 -6.86 4.87 47.89
N GLU A 14 -6.22 4.11 47.00
CA GLU A 14 -4.77 3.94 47.01
C GLU A 14 -4.27 3.56 45.59
N VAL A 15 -3.18 4.22 45.20
CA VAL A 15 -2.59 4.24 43.86
C VAL A 15 -1.51 3.16 43.86
N GLU A 16 -1.64 2.13 43.02
CA GLU A 16 -0.50 1.28 42.66
C GLU A 16 -0.19 1.45 41.18
N GLU A 17 0.93 2.11 40.98
CA GLU A 17 1.65 2.33 39.74
C GLU A 17 2.07 0.95 39.16
N VAL A 18 1.44 0.55 38.05
CA VAL A 18 1.90 -0.60 37.27
C VAL A 18 2.42 -0.06 35.94
N GLU A 19 3.74 0.02 35.84
CA GLU A 19 4.47 0.18 34.59
C GLU A 19 4.14 -1.01 33.68
N GLU A 20 3.14 -0.86 32.80
CA GLU A 20 2.91 -1.82 31.73
C GLU A 20 3.68 -1.36 30.48
N GLU A 21 4.75 -2.10 30.18
CA GLU A 21 5.64 -1.91 29.03
C GLU A 21 4.86 -1.55 27.76
N VAL A 22 5.26 -0.46 27.10
CA VAL A 22 4.81 -0.13 25.74
C VAL A 22 5.34 -1.21 24.80
N VAL A 23 4.57 -2.28 24.61
CA VAL A 23 4.77 -3.20 23.50
C VAL A 23 4.48 -2.39 22.24
N VAL A 24 5.54 -1.88 21.62
CA VAL A 24 5.50 -1.33 20.26
C VAL A 24 5.14 -2.48 19.32
N THR A 25 3.85 -2.77 19.24
CA THR A 25 3.32 -3.64 18.21
C THR A 25 3.58 -2.93 16.89
N ARG A 26 4.54 -3.46 16.12
CA ARG A 26 4.77 -2.99 14.75
C ARG A 26 3.42 -3.04 14.05
N PRO A 27 2.94 -1.94 13.43
CA PRO A 27 1.63 -1.95 12.80
C PRO A 27 1.59 -3.12 11.83
N LYS A 28 0.62 -4.03 12.05
CA LYS A 28 0.37 -5.16 11.15
C LYS A 28 0.28 -4.56 9.74
N LYS A 29 1.13 -5.03 8.82
CA LYS A 29 1.09 -4.59 7.42
C LYS A 29 -0.31 -4.89 6.92
N VAL A 30 -1.15 -3.86 6.83
CA VAL A 30 -2.43 -3.96 6.13
C VAL A 30 -2.06 -4.39 4.72
N ASN A 31 -2.43 -5.61 4.34
CA ASN A 31 -2.38 -6.02 2.94
C ASN A 31 -3.43 -5.18 2.22
N THR A 32 -3.07 -3.95 1.87
CA THR A 32 -3.97 -3.04 1.19
C THR A 32 -4.21 -3.62 -0.19
N ILE A 33 -5.41 -4.17 -0.38
CA ILE A 33 -5.91 -4.75 -1.62
C ILE A 33 -5.74 -3.71 -2.73
N TRP A 34 -5.23 -4.12 -3.88
CA TRP A 34 -5.15 -3.25 -5.05
C TRP A 34 -6.53 -3.17 -5.69
N THR A 35 -7.04 -1.96 -5.87
CA THR A 35 -8.29 -1.77 -6.61
C THR A 35 -7.99 -1.71 -8.12
N PRO A 36 -8.96 -2.02 -8.99
CA PRO A 36 -8.79 -1.86 -10.43
C PRO A 36 -8.39 -0.44 -10.84
N GLU A 37 -8.92 0.57 -10.14
CA GLU A 37 -8.56 1.98 -10.36
C GLU A 37 -7.09 2.27 -10.00
N GLU A 38 -6.59 1.72 -8.89
CA GLU A 38 -5.16 1.83 -8.53
C GLU A 38 -4.27 1.13 -9.56
N GLU A 39 -4.68 -0.03 -10.07
CA GLU A 39 -3.94 -0.76 -11.11
C GLU A 39 -3.92 0.00 -12.45
N GLU A 40 -5.06 0.59 -12.85
CA GLU A 40 -5.15 1.42 -14.06
C GLU A 40 -4.27 2.67 -13.93
N ALA A 41 -4.32 3.36 -12.78
CA ALA A 41 -3.47 4.51 -12.52
C ALA A 41 -1.98 4.15 -12.55
N LEU A 42 -1.60 2.97 -12.03
CA LEU A 42 -0.23 2.45 -12.10
C LEU A 42 0.20 2.23 -13.55
N ALA A 43 -0.64 1.59 -14.37
CA ALA A 43 -0.34 1.35 -15.78
C ALA A 43 -0.17 2.65 -16.56
N LYS A 44 -1.08 3.63 -16.37
CA LYS A 44 -0.98 4.96 -16.98
C LYS A 44 0.33 5.67 -16.60
N ALA A 45 0.67 5.65 -15.31
CA ALA A 45 1.91 6.25 -14.83
C ALA A 45 3.15 5.59 -15.41
N TRP A 46 3.17 4.26 -15.50
CA TRP A 46 4.31 3.53 -16.04
C TRP A 46 4.53 3.85 -17.53
N ILE A 47 3.47 3.80 -18.35
CA ILE A 47 3.53 4.13 -19.78
C ILE A 47 3.99 5.57 -20.00
N LYS A 48 3.44 6.52 -19.22
CA LYS A 48 3.82 7.94 -19.33
C LYS A 48 5.31 8.16 -19.10
N ILE A 49 5.90 7.48 -18.12
CA ILE A 49 7.32 7.59 -17.82
C ILE A 49 8.18 6.83 -18.83
N LEU A 50 7.72 5.68 -19.32
CA LEU A 50 8.43 4.94 -20.37
C LEU A 50 8.61 5.74 -21.67
N VAL A 51 7.55 6.43 -22.11
CA VAL A 51 7.55 7.20 -23.37
C VAL A 51 8.22 8.58 -23.17
N ASP A 52 8.63 8.91 -21.94
CA ASP A 52 9.24 10.21 -21.63
C ASP A 52 10.67 10.31 -22.17
N LYS A 53 10.78 10.91 -23.36
CA LYS A 53 12.03 11.15 -24.11
C LYS A 53 13.06 12.01 -23.37
N GLN A 54 12.66 12.75 -22.33
CA GLN A 54 13.54 13.72 -21.65
C GLN A 54 14.69 13.08 -20.86
N VAL A 55 14.50 11.86 -20.34
CA VAL A 55 15.51 11.20 -19.48
C VAL A 55 16.29 10.12 -20.24
N GLY A 56 15.73 9.60 -21.34
CA GLY A 56 16.38 8.58 -22.18
C GLY A 56 16.77 7.31 -21.40
N ASP A 57 17.76 6.58 -21.93
CA ASP A 57 18.27 5.31 -21.39
C ASP A 57 19.18 5.49 -20.15
N ARG A 58 19.52 6.72 -19.76
CA ARG A 58 20.40 7.00 -18.61
C ARG A 58 19.68 6.93 -17.26
N GLN A 59 18.55 6.24 -17.19
CA GLN A 59 17.74 6.18 -15.98
C GLN A 59 18.05 4.96 -15.13
N THR A 60 18.44 5.18 -13.87
CA THR A 60 18.54 4.08 -12.89
C THR A 60 17.15 3.53 -12.58
N LYS A 61 17.03 2.22 -12.32
CA LYS A 61 15.77 1.57 -11.90
C LYS A 61 15.09 2.31 -10.75
N GLN A 62 15.87 2.79 -9.77
CA GLN A 62 15.34 3.57 -8.66
C GLN A 62 14.78 4.93 -9.10
N GLY A 63 15.48 5.63 -9.99
CA GLY A 63 15.02 6.90 -10.56
C GLY A 63 13.74 6.73 -11.38
N PHE A 64 13.63 5.62 -12.11
CA PHE A 64 12.42 5.27 -12.87
C PHE A 64 11.21 5.16 -11.95
N TRP A 65 11.29 4.30 -10.94
CA TRP A 65 10.17 4.09 -10.02
C TRP A 65 9.83 5.32 -9.17
N LYS A 66 10.80 6.21 -8.87
CA LYS A 66 10.51 7.49 -8.23
C LYS A 66 9.63 8.40 -9.10
N ARG A 67 9.88 8.45 -10.42
CA ARG A 67 9.04 9.23 -11.35
C ARG A 67 7.67 8.60 -11.56
N VAL A 68 7.62 7.28 -11.68
CA VAL A 68 6.35 6.54 -11.76
C VAL A 68 5.52 6.84 -10.51
N LEU A 69 6.11 6.77 -9.32
CA LEU A 69 5.42 7.12 -8.07
C LEU A 69 4.90 8.56 -8.08
N LYS A 70 5.72 9.53 -8.52
CA LYS A 70 5.31 10.94 -8.60
C LYS A 70 4.09 11.13 -9.50
N HIS A 71 4.05 10.47 -10.66
CA HIS A 71 2.90 10.55 -11.54
C HIS A 71 1.70 9.76 -11.00
N TYR A 72 1.93 8.60 -10.40
CA TYR A 72 0.89 7.81 -9.73
C TYR A 72 0.20 8.61 -8.62
N GLN A 73 0.95 9.31 -7.77
CA GLN A 73 0.40 10.18 -6.73
C GLN A 73 -0.42 11.34 -7.29
N SER A 74 -0.14 11.80 -8.52
CA SER A 74 -0.97 12.81 -9.20
C SER A 74 -2.32 12.26 -9.67
N LEU A 75 -2.37 10.96 -10.03
CA LEU A 75 -3.58 10.26 -10.43
C LEU A 75 -4.38 9.77 -9.22
N MET A 76 -3.69 9.33 -8.17
CA MET A 76 -4.26 8.79 -6.93
C MET A 76 -3.69 9.51 -5.69
N PRO A 77 -4.12 10.75 -5.41
CA PRO A 77 -3.56 11.55 -4.30
C PRO A 77 -3.79 10.94 -2.91
N ARG A 78 -4.85 10.15 -2.77
CA ARG A 78 -5.21 9.47 -1.50
C ARG A 78 -4.41 8.19 -1.25
N SER A 79 -3.62 7.74 -2.22
CA SER A 79 -2.90 6.48 -2.13
C SER A 79 -1.58 6.67 -1.37
N THR A 80 -1.37 5.89 -0.31
CA THR A 80 -0.15 5.92 0.53
C THR A 80 0.95 4.99 0.03
N ARG A 81 0.85 4.56 -1.23
CA ARG A 81 1.72 3.52 -1.79
C ARG A 81 3.14 4.01 -1.99
N THR A 82 4.10 3.11 -1.82
CA THR A 82 5.52 3.38 -2.03
C THR A 82 5.98 2.89 -3.40
N LYS A 83 7.12 3.42 -3.88
CA LYS A 83 7.75 2.99 -5.15
C LYS A 83 7.97 1.47 -5.21
N ASP A 84 8.28 0.86 -4.06
CA ASP A 84 8.58 -0.56 -3.98
C ASP A 84 7.30 -1.39 -4.05
N GLN A 85 6.20 -0.91 -3.47
CA GLN A 85 4.88 -1.53 -3.63
C GLN A 85 4.40 -1.45 -5.10
N LEU A 86 4.62 -0.33 -5.77
CA LEU A 86 4.32 -0.17 -7.19
C LEU A 86 5.11 -1.16 -8.06
N ASN A 87 6.42 -1.27 -7.83
CA ASN A 87 7.26 -2.24 -8.54
C ASN A 87 6.84 -3.70 -8.28
N SER A 88 6.53 -4.05 -7.02
CA SER A 88 6.06 -5.38 -6.66
C SER A 88 4.72 -5.72 -7.29
N LYS A 89 3.82 -4.73 -7.44
CA LYS A 89 2.53 -4.93 -8.13
C LYS A 89 2.67 -4.98 -9.64
N TRP A 90 3.52 -4.14 -10.22
CA TRP A 90 3.73 -4.10 -11.66
C TRP A 90 4.32 -5.39 -12.22
N THR A 91 5.22 -6.04 -11.47
CA THR A 91 5.89 -7.27 -11.92
C THR A 91 4.91 -8.37 -12.39
N PRO A 92 3.92 -8.80 -11.58
CA PRO A 92 2.92 -9.77 -12.02
C PRO A 92 1.99 -9.21 -13.11
N MET A 93 1.60 -7.93 -13.06
CA MET A 93 0.77 -7.32 -14.13
C MET A 93 1.47 -7.40 -15.48
N ASN A 94 2.76 -7.03 -15.53
CA ASN A 94 3.56 -7.07 -16.75
C ASN A 94 3.74 -8.50 -17.26
N ALA A 95 3.88 -9.49 -16.38
CA ALA A 95 3.95 -10.89 -16.80
C ALA A 95 2.66 -11.34 -17.52
N SER A 96 1.49 -10.97 -17.00
CA SER A 96 0.21 -11.22 -17.67
C SER A 96 0.09 -10.49 -19.02
N ILE A 97 0.52 -9.22 -19.09
CA ILE A 97 0.52 -8.42 -20.33
C ILE A 97 1.43 -9.05 -21.40
N VAL A 98 2.64 -9.47 -21.01
CA VAL A 98 3.59 -10.11 -21.93
C VAL A 98 3.06 -11.45 -22.43
N ALA A 99 2.47 -12.26 -21.56
CA ALA A 99 1.84 -13.52 -21.96
C ALA A 99 0.71 -13.29 -22.98
N PHE A 100 -0.18 -12.33 -22.72
CA PHE A 100 -1.24 -11.95 -23.65
C PHE A 100 -0.68 -11.51 -25.01
N ASN A 101 0.33 -10.64 -25.02
CA ASN A 101 0.96 -10.18 -26.25
C ASN A 101 1.58 -11.34 -27.04
N GLY A 102 2.20 -12.30 -26.35
CA GLY A 102 2.77 -13.50 -26.98
C GLY A 102 1.72 -14.35 -27.68
N TYR A 103 0.56 -14.58 -27.04
CA TYR A 103 -0.55 -15.30 -27.69
C TYR A 103 -1.15 -14.51 -28.85
N PHE A 104 -1.31 -13.19 -28.69
CA PHE A 104 -1.85 -12.32 -29.73
C PHE A 104 -0.96 -12.32 -30.99
N GLN A 105 0.36 -12.26 -30.82
CA GLN A 105 1.32 -12.30 -31.93
C GLN A 105 1.36 -13.65 -32.66
N GLN A 106 0.98 -14.75 -32.02
CA GLN A 106 0.88 -16.07 -32.68
C GLN A 106 -0.43 -16.25 -33.46
N ALA A 107 -1.46 -15.48 -33.12
CA ALA A 107 -2.79 -15.57 -33.72
C ALA A 107 -2.97 -14.66 -34.95
N VAL A 108 -2.03 -13.74 -35.20
CA VAL A 108 -2.00 -12.79 -36.33
C VAL A 108 -0.97 -13.24 -37.35
#